data_AF-A0A3D9D8B1-F1
#
_entry.id   AF-A0A3D9D8B1-F1
#
_cell.length_a   1.000
_cell.length_b   1.000
_cell.length_c   1.000
_cell.angle_alpha   90.00
_cell.angle_beta   90.00
_cell.angle_gamma   90.00
#
_symmetry.space_group_name_H-M   'P 1'
#
loop_
_entity.id
_entity.type
_entity.pdbx_description
1 polymer ?
#
loop_
_entity_poly.entity_id
_entity_poly.type
_entity_poly.pdbx_seq_one_letter_code
_entity_poly.pdbx_strand_id
1 'polypeptide(L)'
;MKLFLSLITAFIFFFQSDLEALRNSYAKANQSNANTEAFINLAEKQSGSDAVINGYKAAAQIMEAKIAKKNRKALVKTGATSLENIIKNNPNNIELRVIRLSVQENIPKIVGYRGSMKDDKAFLINNYSKQNATMKSYVKKFAMQSKSFTDTERATLK
;
A
#
# COMPACT_ATOMS: atom_id res chain seq x y z
N MET A 1 -15.15 49.73 26.65
CA MET A 1 -14.99 49.64 25.19
C MET A 1 -13.78 48.76 24.89
N LYS A 2 -13.96 47.43 24.81
CA LYS A 2 -12.90 46.47 24.51
C LYS A 2 -13.52 45.22 23.89
N LEU A 3 -13.77 45.23 22.59
CA LEU A 3 -14.06 44.03 21.82
C LEU A 3 -13.69 44.32 20.38
N PHE A 4 -12.51 43.89 19.94
CA PHE A 4 -12.24 43.47 18.56
C PHE A 4 -10.86 42.83 18.53
N LEU A 5 -10.80 41.51 18.75
CA LEU A 5 -9.95 40.58 17.99
C LEU A 5 -10.12 39.18 18.60
N SER A 6 -10.96 38.36 17.99
CA SER A 6 -10.76 36.91 18.02
C SER A 6 -11.70 36.26 17.02
N LEU A 7 -11.21 36.07 15.80
CA LEU A 7 -11.67 35.02 14.88
C LEU A 7 -10.62 34.82 13.79
N ILE A 8 -9.44 34.39 14.22
CA ILE A 8 -8.53 33.61 13.36
C ILE A 8 -8.53 32.20 13.94
N THR A 9 -9.65 31.50 13.79
CA THR A 9 -9.64 30.04 13.94
C THR A 9 -9.06 29.47 12.65
N ALA A 10 -7.80 29.09 12.77
CA ALA A 10 -6.96 28.49 11.78
C ALA A 10 -7.64 27.32 11.05
N PHE A 11 -7.98 27.51 9.78
CA PHE A 11 -8.15 26.41 8.84
C PHE A 11 -6.75 25.96 8.40
N ILE A 12 -6.07 25.20 9.26
CA ILE A 12 -4.88 24.45 8.81
C ILE A 12 -5.44 23.26 8.03
N PHE A 13 -5.69 23.46 6.74
CA PHE A 13 -5.78 22.34 5.82
C PHE A 13 -4.42 21.65 5.85
N PHE A 14 -4.35 20.50 6.53
CA PHE A 14 -3.26 19.57 6.32
C PHE A 14 -3.30 19.16 4.84
N PHE A 15 -2.43 19.76 4.03
CA PHE A 15 -2.22 19.37 2.63
C PHE A 15 -1.54 18.00 2.59
N GLN A 16 -2.32 16.95 2.85
CA GLN A 16 -1.86 15.58 2.66
C GLN A 16 -1.99 15.25 1.17
N SER A 17 -0.90 14.78 0.56
CA SER A 17 -0.96 14.30 -0.83
C SER A 17 -1.85 13.07 -0.95
N ASP A 18 -2.49 12.89 -2.11
CA ASP A 18 -3.31 11.71 -2.43
C ASP A 18 -2.56 10.39 -2.17
N LEU A 19 -1.28 10.35 -2.57
CA LEU A 19 -0.44 9.18 -2.37
C LEU A 19 -0.15 8.90 -0.89
N GLU A 20 0.02 9.93 -0.09
CA GLU A 20 0.17 9.77 1.36
C GLU A 20 -1.13 9.31 2.03
N ALA A 21 -2.29 9.79 1.57
CA ALA A 21 -3.59 9.28 2.00
C ALA A 21 -3.74 7.78 1.72
N LEU A 22 -3.37 7.34 0.51
CA LEU A 22 -3.36 5.92 0.15
C LEU A 22 -2.45 5.10 1.05
N ARG A 23 -1.20 5.52 1.25
CA ARG A 23 -0.23 4.83 2.13
C ARG A 23 -0.77 4.65 3.55
N ASN A 24 -1.33 5.73 4.11
CA ASN A 24 -1.84 5.75 5.47
C ASN A 24 -3.09 4.86 5.63
N SER A 25 -4.00 4.89 4.65
CA SER A 25 -5.19 4.04 4.65
C SER A 25 -4.83 2.57 4.45
N TYR A 26 -3.93 2.28 3.48
CA TYR A 26 -3.47 0.92 3.17
C TYR A 26 -2.81 0.23 4.37
N ALA A 27 -1.96 0.95 5.11
CA ALA A 27 -1.30 0.40 6.30
C ALA A 27 -2.28 -0.08 7.38
N LYS A 28 -3.51 0.46 7.42
CA LYS A 28 -4.56 0.12 8.38
C LYS A 28 -5.63 -0.80 7.78
N ALA A 29 -5.65 -0.98 6.46
CA ALA A 29 -6.76 -1.58 5.73
C ALA A 29 -7.09 -3.01 6.22
N ASN A 30 -6.09 -3.76 6.67
CA ASN A 30 -6.32 -5.13 7.15
C ASN A 30 -6.84 -5.26 8.59
N GLN A 31 -6.92 -4.16 9.36
CA GLN A 31 -7.29 -4.19 10.78
C GLN A 31 -8.79 -4.46 11.03
N SER A 32 -9.67 -4.08 10.10
CA SER A 32 -11.12 -4.30 10.20
C SER A 32 -11.77 -4.28 8.81
N ASN A 33 -13.02 -4.73 8.69
CA ASN A 33 -13.77 -4.59 7.44
C ASN A 33 -14.04 -3.12 7.09
N ALA A 34 -14.31 -2.28 8.09
CA ALA A 34 -14.50 -0.84 7.90
C ALA A 34 -13.22 -0.16 7.36
N ASN A 35 -12.04 -0.55 7.86
CA ASN A 35 -10.78 -0.03 7.33
C ASN A 35 -10.51 -0.52 5.90
N THR A 36 -10.90 -1.75 5.57
CA THR A 36 -10.81 -2.29 4.21
C THR A 36 -11.69 -1.48 3.26
N GLU A 37 -12.95 -1.22 3.62
CA GLU A 37 -13.88 -0.41 2.83
C GLU A 37 -13.42 1.04 2.67
N ALA A 38 -12.89 1.65 3.74
CA ALA A 38 -12.32 3.00 3.68
C ALA A 38 -11.14 3.10 2.71
N PHE A 39 -10.27 2.08 2.66
CA PHE A 39 -9.17 2.02 1.71
C PHE A 39 -9.65 1.85 0.27
N ILE A 40 -10.62 0.96 0.03
CA ILE A 40 -11.20 0.74 -1.30
C ILE A 40 -11.82 2.04 -1.83
N ASN A 41 -12.71 2.66 -1.04
CA ASN A 41 -13.36 3.91 -1.42
C ASN A 41 -12.36 5.05 -1.67
N LEU A 42 -11.27 5.10 -0.89
CA LEU A 42 -10.21 6.08 -1.12
C LEU A 42 -9.51 5.83 -2.45
N ALA A 43 -9.11 4.58 -2.74
CA ALA A 43 -8.40 4.22 -3.97
C ALA A 43 -9.25 4.41 -5.23
N GLU A 44 -10.54 4.11 -5.18
CA GLU A 44 -11.46 4.29 -6.32
C GLU A 44 -11.60 5.77 -6.73
N LYS A 45 -11.60 6.68 -5.76
CA LYS A 45 -11.69 8.13 -5.99
C LYS A 45 -10.43 8.73 -6.61
N GLN A 46 -9.32 7.99 -6.61
CA GLN A 46 -8.07 8.49 -7.15
C GLN A 46 -8.08 8.45 -8.67
N SER A 47 -7.83 9.63 -9.25
CA SER A 47 -7.67 9.86 -10.68
C SER A 47 -6.19 10.03 -11.02
N GLY A 48 -5.76 9.49 -12.15
CA GLY A 48 -4.41 9.71 -12.67
C GLY A 48 -3.76 8.47 -13.27
N SER A 49 -2.64 8.69 -13.95
CA SER A 49 -1.83 7.65 -14.59
C SER A 49 -0.63 7.20 -13.75
N ASP A 50 -0.46 7.73 -12.54
CA ASP A 50 0.65 7.34 -11.65
C ASP A 50 0.61 5.83 -11.38
N ALA A 51 1.77 5.19 -11.58
CA ALA A 51 1.88 3.75 -11.48
C ALA A 51 1.59 3.24 -10.06
N VAL A 52 2.00 3.99 -9.03
CA VAL A 52 1.82 3.60 -7.63
C VAL A 52 0.37 3.75 -7.20
N ILE A 53 -0.29 4.84 -7.59
CA ILE A 53 -1.75 5.00 -7.39
C ILE A 53 -2.50 3.83 -8.03
N ASN A 54 -2.16 3.47 -9.26
CA ASN A 54 -2.75 2.32 -9.93
C ASN A 54 -2.42 0.99 -9.22
N GLY A 55 -1.23 0.86 -8.63
CA GLY A 55 -0.86 -0.27 -7.77
C GLY A 55 -1.75 -0.37 -6.52
N TYR A 56 -2.05 0.75 -5.87
CA TYR A 56 -3.00 0.78 -4.75
C TYR A 56 -4.43 0.44 -5.19
N LYS A 57 -4.87 0.88 -6.37
CA LYS A 57 -6.17 0.50 -6.93
C LYS A 57 -6.26 -1.01 -7.20
N ALA A 58 -5.20 -1.59 -7.77
CA ALA A 58 -5.12 -3.04 -7.94
C ALA A 58 -5.15 -3.78 -6.59
N ALA A 59 -4.47 -3.26 -5.57
CA ALA A 59 -4.53 -3.82 -4.22
C ALA A 59 -5.94 -3.68 -3.59
N ALA A 60 -6.62 -2.55 -3.80
CA ALA A 60 -8.00 -2.35 -3.35
C ALA A 60 -8.95 -3.38 -3.96
N GLN A 61 -8.85 -3.62 -5.27
CA GLN A 61 -9.63 -4.63 -5.97
C GLN A 61 -9.42 -6.06 -5.40
N ILE A 62 -8.19 -6.37 -5.00
CA ILE A 62 -7.90 -7.64 -4.31
C ILE A 62 -8.57 -7.65 -2.93
N MET A 63 -8.49 -6.54 -2.19
CA MET A 63 -9.04 -6.41 -0.85
C MET A 63 -10.57 -6.41 -0.81
N GLU A 64 -11.25 -6.03 -1.90
CA GLU A 64 -12.70 -6.21 -2.06
C GLU A 64 -13.11 -7.66 -1.82
N ALA A 65 -12.27 -8.62 -2.21
CA ALA A 65 -12.52 -10.04 -1.97
C ALA A 65 -12.59 -10.41 -0.47
N LYS A 66 -12.11 -9.56 0.44
CA LYS A 66 -12.22 -9.75 1.90
C LYS A 66 -13.65 -9.48 2.40
N ILE A 67 -14.32 -8.50 1.81
CA ILE A 67 -15.66 -8.05 2.22
C ILE A 67 -16.78 -8.57 1.30
N ALA A 68 -16.44 -9.01 0.08
CA ALA A 68 -17.40 -9.53 -0.89
C ALA A 68 -17.96 -10.91 -0.48
N LYS A 69 -19.28 -11.08 -0.65
CA LYS A 69 -19.98 -12.37 -0.41
C LYS A 69 -19.85 -13.36 -1.58
N LYS A 70 -19.64 -12.86 -2.80
CA LYS A 70 -19.54 -13.64 -4.05
C LYS A 70 -18.32 -13.20 -4.85
N ASN A 71 -17.93 -13.98 -5.87
CA ASN A 71 -16.88 -13.62 -6.85
C ASN A 71 -15.49 -13.30 -6.28
N ARG A 72 -15.20 -13.68 -5.02
CA ARG A 72 -13.93 -13.41 -4.32
C ARG A 72 -12.69 -13.84 -5.12
N LYS A 73 -12.74 -15.03 -5.74
CA LYS A 73 -11.63 -15.53 -6.58
C LYS A 73 -11.38 -14.66 -7.80
N ALA A 74 -12.44 -14.17 -8.44
CA ALA A 74 -12.33 -13.31 -9.62
C ALA A 74 -11.73 -11.95 -9.26
N LEU A 75 -12.16 -11.36 -8.14
CA LEU A 75 -11.60 -10.10 -7.60
C LEU A 75 -10.09 -10.22 -7.34
N VAL A 76 -9.68 -11.28 -6.64
CA VAL A 76 -8.23 -11.49 -6.39
C VAL A 76 -7.48 -11.72 -7.70
N LYS A 77 -8.00 -12.53 -8.61
CA LYS A 77 -7.32 -12.83 -9.89
C LYS A 77 -7.15 -11.56 -10.73
N THR A 78 -8.22 -10.77 -10.89
CA THR A 78 -8.21 -9.56 -11.71
C THR A 78 -7.31 -8.48 -11.13
N GLY A 79 -7.41 -8.21 -9.82
CA GLY A 79 -6.51 -7.27 -9.16
C GLY A 79 -5.05 -7.73 -9.16
N ALA A 80 -4.78 -9.03 -8.97
CA ALA A 80 -3.42 -9.58 -9.08
C ALA A 80 -2.85 -9.43 -10.49
N THR A 81 -3.62 -9.76 -11.54
CA THR A 81 -3.20 -9.53 -12.93
C THR A 81 -2.91 -8.06 -13.20
N SER A 82 -3.75 -7.14 -12.71
CA SER A 82 -3.53 -5.70 -12.84
C SER A 82 -2.22 -5.27 -12.17
N LEU A 83 -1.99 -5.70 -10.92
CA LEU A 83 -0.77 -5.38 -10.18
C LEU A 83 0.49 -5.91 -10.87
N GLU A 84 0.46 -7.15 -11.38
CA GLU A 84 1.57 -7.72 -12.14
C GLU A 84 1.87 -6.92 -13.41
N ASN A 85 0.85 -6.50 -14.15
CA ASN A 85 1.03 -5.69 -15.37
C ASN A 85 1.66 -4.32 -15.05
N ILE A 86 1.21 -3.66 -13.98
CA ILE A 86 1.77 -2.38 -13.53
C ILE A 86 3.24 -2.57 -13.14
N ILE A 87 3.57 -3.62 -12.39
CA ILE A 87 4.94 -3.92 -11.97
C ILE A 87 5.84 -4.27 -13.14
N LYS A 88 5.35 -5.04 -14.11
CA LYS A 88 6.08 -5.39 -15.33
C LYS A 88 6.53 -4.13 -16.09
N ASN A 89 5.67 -3.11 -16.14
CA ASN A 89 5.97 -1.84 -16.80
C ASN A 89 6.77 -0.87 -15.91
N ASN A 90 6.86 -1.13 -14.61
CA ASN A 90 7.56 -0.28 -13.63
C ASN A 90 8.51 -1.11 -12.75
N PRO A 91 9.46 -1.85 -13.35
CA PRO A 91 10.21 -2.90 -12.66
C PRO A 91 11.13 -2.40 -11.55
N ASN A 92 11.46 -1.10 -11.54
CA ASN A 92 12.36 -0.50 -10.54
C ASN A 92 11.64 0.27 -9.43
N ASN A 93 10.30 0.31 -9.44
CA ASN A 93 9.53 1.01 -8.42
C ASN A 93 9.42 0.17 -7.14
N ILE A 94 10.04 0.66 -6.07
CA ILE A 94 10.13 -0.05 -4.79
C ILE A 94 8.78 -0.13 -4.05
N GLU A 95 7.93 0.88 -4.17
CA GLU A 95 6.64 0.93 -3.49
C GLU A 95 5.67 -0.09 -4.10
N LEU A 96 5.71 -0.29 -5.42
CA LEU A 96 4.96 -1.37 -6.06
C LEU A 96 5.37 -2.76 -5.56
N ARG A 97 6.66 -2.96 -5.23
CA ARG A 97 7.13 -4.21 -4.62
C ARG A 97 6.64 -4.38 -3.19
N VAL A 98 6.55 -3.29 -2.42
CA VAL A 98 5.90 -3.32 -1.10
C VAL A 98 4.44 -3.75 -1.23
N ILE A 99 3.70 -3.16 -2.17
CA ILE A 99 2.28 -3.50 -2.40
C ILE A 99 2.13 -4.98 -2.77
N ARG A 100 2.91 -5.48 -3.74
CA ARG A 100 2.83 -6.90 -4.14
C ARG A 100 3.19 -7.84 -3.00
N LEU A 101 4.30 -7.62 -2.30
CA LEU A 101 4.69 -8.48 -1.19
C LEU A 101 3.64 -8.48 -0.07
N SER A 102 3.12 -7.30 0.29
CA SER A 102 2.03 -7.13 1.27
C SER A 102 0.77 -7.90 0.88
N VAL A 103 0.38 -7.83 -0.39
CA VAL A 103 -0.78 -8.58 -0.90
C VAL A 103 -0.51 -10.09 -0.87
N GLN A 104 0.61 -10.53 -1.43
CA GLN A 104 0.95 -11.96 -1.55
C GLN A 104 1.07 -12.63 -0.18
N GLU A 105 1.57 -11.95 0.85
CA GLU A 105 1.70 -12.52 2.19
C GLU A 105 0.35 -12.67 2.92
N ASN A 106 -0.66 -11.89 2.55
CA ASN A 106 -1.97 -11.85 3.21
C ASN A 106 -3.09 -12.62 2.49
N ILE A 107 -2.89 -13.03 1.24
CA ILE A 107 -3.85 -13.88 0.51
C ILE A 107 -3.73 -15.36 0.92
N PRO A 108 -4.84 -16.11 1.03
CA PRO A 108 -4.82 -17.56 1.28
C PRO A 108 -3.98 -18.34 0.26
N LYS A 109 -3.21 -19.33 0.73
CA LYS A 109 -2.30 -20.14 -0.11
C LYS A 109 -3.00 -20.79 -1.31
N ILE A 110 -4.26 -21.20 -1.17
CA ILE A 110 -5.06 -21.85 -2.22
C ILE A 110 -5.25 -20.98 -3.48
N VAL A 111 -5.07 -19.66 -3.37
CA VAL A 111 -5.19 -18.74 -4.52
C VAL A 111 -3.94 -18.76 -5.41
N GLY A 112 -2.78 -19.17 -4.88
CA GLY A 112 -1.55 -19.32 -5.67
C GLY A 112 -0.81 -18.01 -6.00
N TYR A 113 -1.27 -16.85 -5.53
CA TYR A 113 -0.58 -15.56 -5.77
C TYR A 113 0.54 -15.31 -4.76
N ARG A 114 1.66 -16.04 -4.89
CA ARG A 114 2.81 -15.98 -3.96
C ARG A 114 4.19 -16.12 -4.64
N GLY A 115 4.23 -16.17 -5.97
CA GLY A 115 5.45 -16.52 -6.72
C GLY A 115 6.60 -15.53 -6.60
N SER A 116 6.33 -14.28 -6.21
CA SER A 116 7.33 -13.21 -6.21
C SER A 116 7.82 -12.80 -4.82
N MET A 117 7.35 -13.47 -3.76
CA MET A 117 7.62 -13.01 -2.38
C MET A 117 9.11 -12.94 -2.06
N LYS A 118 9.87 -13.96 -2.48
CA LYS A 118 11.32 -14.02 -2.26
C LYS A 118 12.04 -12.90 -3.01
N ASP A 119 11.68 -12.71 -4.28
CA ASP A 119 12.31 -11.72 -5.16
C ASP A 119 11.99 -10.29 -4.73
N ASP A 120 10.76 -10.02 -4.32
CA ASP A 120 10.37 -8.71 -3.81
C ASP A 120 11.08 -8.39 -2.51
N LYS A 121 11.16 -9.35 -1.58
CA LYS A 121 11.93 -9.13 -0.35
C LYS A 121 13.39 -8.80 -0.64
N ALA A 122 14.05 -9.59 -1.49
CA ALA A 122 15.43 -9.35 -1.88
C ALA A 122 15.58 -7.98 -2.58
N PHE A 123 14.65 -7.62 -3.47
CA PHE A 123 14.65 -6.33 -4.16
C PHE A 123 14.52 -5.16 -3.17
N LEU A 124 13.62 -5.26 -2.19
CA LEU A 124 13.40 -4.24 -1.17
C LEU A 124 14.67 -4.00 -0.36
N ILE A 125 15.32 -5.07 0.12
CA ILE A 125 16.58 -4.98 0.89
C ILE A 125 17.69 -4.35 0.04
N ASN A 126 17.91 -4.86 -1.17
CA ASN A 126 19.02 -4.44 -2.03
C ASN A 126 18.90 -3.00 -2.56
N ASN A 127 17.69 -2.45 -2.62
CA ASN A 127 17.44 -1.10 -3.12
C ASN A 127 17.04 -0.11 -2.03
N TYR A 128 16.94 -0.54 -0.77
CA TYR A 128 16.57 0.31 0.36
C TYR A 128 17.51 1.52 0.53
N SER A 129 18.83 1.29 0.48
CA SER A 129 19.84 2.33 0.70
C SER A 129 19.77 3.47 -0.33
N LYS A 130 19.29 3.16 -1.55
CA LYS A 130 19.16 4.08 -2.68
C LYS A 130 17.93 5.00 -2.60
N GLN A 131 17.03 4.74 -1.65
CA GLN A 131 15.79 5.50 -1.53
C GLN A 131 15.96 6.81 -0.75
N ASN A 132 15.07 7.77 -1.00
CA ASN A 132 14.94 8.96 -0.18
C ASN A 132 14.40 8.64 1.24
N ALA A 133 14.50 9.59 2.16
CA ALA A 133 14.11 9.41 3.56
C ALA A 133 12.66 8.94 3.74
N THR A 134 11.72 9.54 2.99
CA THR A 134 10.29 9.18 3.03
C THR A 134 10.08 7.72 2.64
N MET A 135 10.68 7.29 1.54
CA MET A 135 10.51 5.93 1.03
C MET A 135 11.25 4.90 1.90
N LYS A 136 12.41 5.25 2.46
CA LYS A 136 13.07 4.43 3.49
C LYS A 136 12.16 4.20 4.69
N SER A 137 11.57 5.27 5.23
CA SER A 137 10.62 5.17 6.34
C SER A 137 9.44 4.25 6.01
N TYR A 138 8.86 4.40 4.82
CA TYR A 138 7.74 3.58 4.38
C TYR A 138 8.08 2.09 4.24
N VAL A 139 9.17 1.76 3.53
CA VAL A 139 9.64 0.37 3.35
C VAL A 139 9.99 -0.25 4.70
N LYS A 140 10.68 0.49 5.58
CA LYS A 140 11.03 0.02 6.92
C LYS A 140 9.79 -0.28 7.75
N LYS A 141 8.82 0.64 7.79
CA LYS A 141 7.54 0.44 8.50
C LYS A 141 6.84 -0.83 8.02
N PHE A 142 6.76 -1.06 6.72
CA PHE A 142 6.22 -2.28 6.16
C PHE A 142 7.01 -3.53 6.58
N ALA A 143 8.34 -3.52 6.45
CA ALA A 143 9.19 -4.67 6.79
C ALA A 143 9.10 -5.05 8.28
N MET A 144 8.90 -4.07 9.17
CA MET A 144 8.74 -4.31 10.62
C MET A 144 7.46 -5.06 10.97
N GLN A 145 6.41 -4.94 10.16
CA GLN A 145 5.13 -5.64 10.35
C GLN A 145 4.93 -6.85 9.43
N SER A 146 5.81 -7.01 8.43
CA SER A 146 5.68 -8.07 7.42
C SER A 146 6.07 -9.44 7.97
N LYS A 147 5.26 -10.45 7.61
CA LYS A 147 5.48 -11.86 7.94
C LYS A 147 6.64 -12.47 7.15
N SER A 148 7.11 -11.78 6.11
CA SER A 148 8.09 -12.29 5.15
C SER A 148 9.54 -11.99 5.56
N PHE A 149 9.75 -11.04 6.47
CA PHE A 149 11.08 -10.62 6.93
C PHE A 149 11.47 -11.32 8.24
N THR A 150 12.75 -11.69 8.34
CA THR A 150 13.41 -12.13 9.57
C THR A 150 13.97 -10.94 10.34
N ASP A 151 14.35 -11.15 11.61
CA ASP A 151 14.94 -10.08 12.43
C ASP A 151 16.28 -9.60 11.88
N THR A 152 17.10 -10.52 11.35
CA THR A 152 18.36 -10.18 10.67
C THR A 152 18.14 -9.30 9.44
N GLU A 153 17.13 -9.62 8.61
CA GLU A 153 16.78 -8.80 7.44
C GLU A 153 16.20 -7.43 7.85
N ARG A 154 15.41 -7.37 8.93
CA ARG A 154 14.94 -6.08 9.48
C ARG A 154 16.12 -5.20 9.92
N ALA A 155 17.14 -5.81 10.51
CA ALA A 155 18.33 -5.10 10.98
C ALA A 155 19.17 -4.47 9.86
N THR A 156 19.01 -4.89 8.59
CA THR A 156 19.72 -4.26 7.46
C THR A 156 19.06 -2.96 6.99
N LEU A 157 17.83 -2.66 7.43
CA LEU A 157 17.07 -1.47 7.04
C LEU A 157 17.36 -0.27 7.98
N LYS A 158 18.62 0.16 7.99
CA LYS A 158 19.10 1.28 8.83
C LYS A 158 19.00 2.61 8.09
#